data_AF-A0A966XJC3-F1
#
_entry.id   AF-A0A966XJC3-F1
#
_cell.length_a   1.000
_cell.length_b   1.000
_cell.length_c   1.000
_cell.angle_alpha   90.00
_cell.angle_beta   90.00
_cell.angle_gamma   90.00
#
_symmetry.space_group_name_H-M   'P 1'
#
loop_
_entity.id
_entity.type
_entity.pdbx_description
1 polymer ?
#
loop_
_entity_poly.entity_id
_entity_poly.type
_entity_poly.pdbx_seq_one_letter_code
_entity_poly.pdbx_strand_id
1 'polypeptide(L)'
;MAQRIILIIASFFLFLNINVHAQEYLICTDLGPVEILIDSANAPIHAENFKSYVEDEFYVGTVFHRVIANFVVQGGGYNRDLNTRLEGDGIQLESDNGLENNRSTIAAARTNDPNSASSQFFFNLIDNNRLNRRGRNLGYTVFGEVIRGMELIDTIATLPTGPHGPFDAEVTSPMIAIRGIYSIQDNTATDLDSEITDALASENFLLASDLIDQKLAECGDIDIDLIYLKAEISDLIDEKEISMRYLDEYFWYADSSNENYEDALTLYERNFFEFGDLSSAKLRFLLDNIDSDCVIPYTPFLPKGTSSELLDMQFARSSVLSFAQNLTVFSDCIDDQARARGLSDEQRSQLEKTYYYALDLSEGMQRALNREIQIFNNSAN
;
A
#
# COMPACT_ATOMS: atom_id res chain seq x y z
N MET A 1 37.90 64.46 14.94
CA MET A 1 37.14 63.54 15.82
C MET A 1 35.74 63.40 15.28
N ALA A 2 35.46 62.32 14.56
CA ALA A 2 34.11 61.92 14.18
C ALA A 2 34.16 60.42 13.86
N GLN A 3 33.83 59.58 14.83
CA GLN A 3 33.81 58.13 14.68
C GLN A 3 32.35 57.74 14.41
N ARG A 4 32.09 57.28 13.18
CA ARG A 4 30.79 56.79 12.73
C ARG A 4 30.57 55.40 13.33
N ILE A 5 29.53 55.25 14.15
CA ILE A 5 29.05 53.96 14.64
C ILE A 5 28.12 53.39 13.56
N ILE A 6 28.52 52.27 12.97
CA ILE A 6 27.68 51.43 12.11
C ILE A 6 26.93 50.47 13.04
N LEU A 7 25.60 50.59 13.11
CA LEU A 7 24.70 49.63 13.75
C LEU A 7 24.48 48.46 12.78
N ILE A 8 25.04 47.30 13.11
CA ILE A 8 24.73 46.02 12.46
C ILE A 8 23.47 45.48 13.13
N ILE A 9 22.34 45.47 12.42
CA ILE A 9 21.13 44.77 12.82
C ILE A 9 21.34 43.29 12.45
N ALA A 10 21.71 42.47 13.43
CA ALA A 10 21.68 41.02 13.28
C ALA A 10 20.22 40.57 13.38
N SER A 11 19.62 40.23 12.24
CA SER A 11 18.27 39.65 12.18
C SER A 11 18.36 38.19 12.64
N PHE A 12 17.98 37.94 13.89
CA PHE A 12 17.90 36.60 14.45
C PHE A 12 16.61 35.95 13.92
N PHE A 13 16.72 35.16 12.84
CA PHE A 13 15.62 34.29 12.40
C PHE A 13 15.43 33.21 13.46
N LEU A 14 14.46 33.42 14.34
CA LEU A 14 13.96 32.40 15.25
C LEU A 14 13.16 31.40 14.41
N PHE A 15 13.76 30.25 14.08
CA PHE A 15 13.00 29.11 13.61
C PHE A 15 12.07 28.67 14.75
N LEU A 16 10.80 29.05 14.68
CA LEU A 16 9.76 28.39 15.45
C LEU A 16 9.61 26.99 14.87
N ASN A 17 10.12 25.98 15.59
CA ASN A 17 9.66 24.62 15.41
C ASN A 17 8.20 24.59 15.86
N ILE A 18 7.27 24.78 14.93
CA ILE A 18 5.87 24.46 15.18
C ILE A 18 5.83 22.94 15.18
N ASN A 19 5.89 22.33 16.36
CA ASN A 19 5.48 20.94 16.51
C ASN A 19 3.97 20.92 16.23
N VAL A 20 3.60 20.66 14.98
CA VAL A 20 2.22 20.37 14.62
C VAL A 20 1.93 18.99 15.23
N HIS A 21 1.24 19.02 16.37
CA HIS A 21 0.94 17.84 17.19
C HIS A 21 -0.21 16.99 16.64
N ALA A 22 -0.82 17.40 15.52
CA ALA A 22 -1.85 16.64 14.85
C ALA A 22 -1.82 16.93 13.34
N GLN A 23 -1.86 15.89 12.51
CA GLN A 23 -1.83 15.99 11.04
C GLN A 23 -3.14 15.48 10.46
N GLU A 24 -3.76 16.26 9.58
CA GLU A 24 -4.95 15.85 8.86
C GLU A 24 -4.58 15.07 7.59
N TYR A 25 -5.35 14.03 7.29
CA TYR A 25 -5.25 13.24 6.06
C TYR A 25 -6.63 13.04 5.45
N LEU A 26 -6.64 12.93 4.13
CA LEU A 26 -7.81 12.60 3.32
C LEU A 26 -7.65 11.18 2.77
N ILE A 27 -8.54 10.28 3.14
CA ILE A 27 -8.62 8.93 2.59
C ILE A 27 -9.62 8.94 1.43
N CYS A 28 -9.13 8.84 0.20
CA CYS A 28 -10.00 8.63 -0.96
C CYS A 28 -10.37 7.16 -1.06
N THR A 29 -11.66 6.82 -1.05
CA THR A 29 -12.15 5.45 -1.27
C THR A 29 -12.94 5.35 -2.56
N ASP A 30 -13.32 4.14 -2.95
CA ASP A 30 -14.26 3.90 -4.06
C ASP A 30 -15.66 4.50 -3.80
N LEU A 31 -16.02 4.79 -2.54
CA LEU A 31 -17.30 5.42 -2.17
C LEU A 31 -17.21 6.92 -1.90
N GLY A 32 -16.00 7.49 -1.89
CA GLY A 32 -15.76 8.90 -1.58
C GLY A 32 -14.73 9.15 -0.46
N PRO A 33 -14.55 10.41 -0.08
CA PRO A 33 -13.52 10.83 0.87
C PRO A 33 -13.89 10.62 2.35
N VAL A 34 -12.89 10.39 3.18
CA VAL A 34 -12.96 10.43 4.65
C VAL A 34 -11.79 11.26 5.17
N GLU A 35 -12.08 12.29 5.97
CA GLU A 35 -11.04 13.11 6.60
C GLU A 35 -10.74 12.58 8.00
N ILE A 36 -9.46 12.38 8.30
CA ILE A 36 -8.97 11.91 9.60
C ILE A 36 -7.94 12.88 10.18
N LEU A 37 -7.88 12.94 11.51
CA LEU A 37 -6.87 13.64 12.28
C LEU A 37 -6.00 12.62 13.01
N ILE A 38 -4.70 12.63 12.76
CA ILE A 38 -3.72 11.75 13.40
C ILE A 38 -3.07 12.49 14.58
N ASP A 39 -3.10 11.87 15.77
CA ASP A 39 -2.60 12.43 17.03
C ASP A 39 -1.15 12.01 17.30
N SER A 40 -0.22 12.80 16.76
CA SER A 40 1.22 12.57 16.94
C SER A 40 1.73 12.96 18.33
N ALA A 41 0.93 13.65 19.15
CA ALA A 41 1.29 13.96 20.53
C ALA A 41 1.10 12.76 21.46
N ASN A 42 -0.01 12.05 21.33
CA ASN A 42 -0.34 10.92 22.20
C ASN A 42 0.13 9.57 21.62
N ALA A 43 0.25 9.43 20.29
CA ALA A 43 0.70 8.19 19.64
C ALA A 43 1.83 8.46 18.62
N PRO A 44 2.98 9.03 19.02
CA PRO A 44 4.04 9.43 18.09
C PRO A 44 4.58 8.29 17.24
N ILE A 45 4.73 7.07 17.78
CA ILE A 45 5.28 5.93 17.01
C ILE A 45 4.29 5.48 15.94
N HIS A 46 3.00 5.34 16.29
CA HIS A 46 1.98 4.93 15.33
C HIS A 46 1.65 6.03 14.31
N ALA A 47 1.67 7.30 14.72
CA ALA A 47 1.48 8.43 13.82
C ALA A 47 2.58 8.49 12.76
N GLU A 48 3.86 8.33 13.16
CA GLU A 48 4.99 8.31 12.23
C GLU A 48 4.95 7.08 11.32
N ASN A 49 4.63 5.90 11.86
CA ASN A 49 4.47 4.69 11.06
C ASN A 49 3.34 4.83 10.03
N PHE A 50 2.18 5.35 10.43
CA PHE A 50 1.06 5.59 9.50
C PHE A 50 1.47 6.57 8.41
N LYS A 51 2.15 7.67 8.78
CA LYS A 51 2.67 8.67 7.85
C LYS A 51 3.65 8.04 6.85
N SER A 52 4.59 7.20 7.28
CA SER A 52 5.53 6.51 6.39
C SER A 52 4.80 5.69 5.33
N TYR A 53 3.76 4.93 5.72
CA TYR A 53 2.96 4.18 4.75
C TYR A 53 2.15 5.06 3.80
N VAL A 54 1.75 6.26 4.24
CA VAL A 54 1.11 7.25 3.38
C VAL A 54 2.11 7.81 2.37
N GLU A 55 3.30 8.23 2.82
CA GLU A 55 4.38 8.77 1.97
C GLU A 55 4.91 7.73 0.98
N ASP A 56 4.95 6.46 1.38
CA ASP A 56 5.32 5.35 0.49
C ASP A 56 4.20 4.99 -0.49
N GLU A 57 3.02 5.62 -0.44
CA GLU A 57 1.83 5.29 -1.23
C GLU A 57 1.35 3.84 -1.04
N PHE A 58 1.56 3.30 0.16
CA PHE A 58 1.28 1.91 0.51
C PHE A 58 -0.20 1.55 0.54
N TYR A 59 -1.09 2.53 0.73
CA TYR A 59 -2.52 2.26 0.85
C TYR A 59 -3.26 2.27 -0.49
N VAL A 60 -2.64 2.73 -1.59
CA VAL A 60 -3.23 2.78 -2.94
C VAL A 60 -3.62 1.38 -3.39
N GLY A 61 -4.92 1.12 -3.60
CA GLY A 61 -5.44 -0.19 -4.00
C GLY A 61 -5.58 -1.21 -2.87
N THR A 62 -5.33 -0.80 -1.62
CA THR A 62 -5.68 -1.64 -0.46
C THR A 62 -7.18 -1.60 -0.20
N VAL A 63 -7.73 -2.63 0.45
CA VAL A 63 -9.18 -2.74 0.71
C VAL A 63 -9.52 -2.81 2.18
N PHE A 64 -10.77 -2.44 2.49
CA PHE A 64 -11.41 -2.77 3.77
C PHE A 64 -11.80 -4.25 3.79
N HIS A 65 -10.80 -5.10 4.02
CA HIS A 65 -10.90 -6.56 3.94
C HIS A 65 -11.70 -7.20 5.08
N ARG A 66 -11.98 -6.46 6.16
CA ARG A 66 -12.73 -6.98 7.31
C ARG A 66 -13.70 -5.96 7.87
N VAL A 67 -14.99 -6.24 7.68
CA VAL A 67 -16.09 -5.38 8.11
C VAL A 67 -17.03 -6.15 9.04
N ILE A 68 -17.21 -5.63 10.25
CA ILE A 68 -18.13 -6.20 11.23
C ILE A 68 -19.05 -5.10 11.74
N ALA A 69 -20.32 -5.18 11.34
CA ALA A 69 -21.35 -4.23 11.74
C ALA A 69 -21.44 -4.08 13.27
N ASN A 70 -21.62 -2.84 13.74
CA ASN A 70 -21.59 -2.48 15.16
C ASN A 70 -20.29 -2.88 15.88
N PHE A 71 -19.17 -2.94 15.16
CA PHE A 71 -17.86 -3.18 15.75
C PHE A 71 -16.78 -2.33 15.08
N VAL A 72 -16.25 -2.78 13.94
CA VAL A 72 -15.12 -2.13 13.26
C VAL A 72 -15.18 -2.29 11.74
N VAL A 73 -14.54 -1.36 11.04
CA VAL A 73 -14.16 -1.47 9.62
C VAL A 73 -12.64 -1.47 9.56
N GLN A 74 -12.03 -2.58 9.14
CA GLN A 74 -10.57 -2.79 9.12
C GLN A 74 -10.04 -2.88 7.69
N GLY A 75 -8.91 -2.25 7.43
CA GLY A 75 -8.29 -2.16 6.10
C GLY A 75 -6.78 -1.97 6.13
N GLY A 76 -6.21 -1.65 4.97
CA GLY A 76 -4.81 -1.20 4.86
C GLY A 76 -3.75 -2.29 4.83
N GLY A 77 -4.10 -3.57 4.65
CA GLY A 77 -3.12 -4.67 4.60
C GLY A 77 -3.30 -5.67 3.46
N TYR A 78 -4.36 -5.52 2.66
CA TYR A 78 -4.69 -6.45 1.57
C TYR A 78 -5.04 -5.66 0.31
N ASN A 79 -4.62 -6.14 -0.86
CA ASN A 79 -5.01 -5.57 -2.15
C ASN A 79 -6.41 -6.03 -2.58
N ARG A 80 -6.85 -5.62 -3.77
CA ARG A 80 -8.17 -5.97 -4.33
C ARG A 80 -8.39 -7.46 -4.61
N ASP A 81 -7.34 -8.26 -4.69
CA ASP A 81 -7.41 -9.72 -4.80
C ASP A 81 -7.40 -10.42 -3.44
N LEU A 82 -7.35 -9.66 -2.33
CA LEU A 82 -7.13 -10.13 -0.97
C LEU A 82 -5.78 -10.83 -0.77
N ASN A 83 -4.75 -10.39 -1.48
CA ASN A 83 -3.38 -10.72 -1.18
C ASN A 83 -2.84 -9.75 -0.13
N THR A 84 -2.14 -10.28 0.87
CA THR A 84 -1.47 -9.46 1.88
C THR A 84 -0.40 -8.59 1.23
N ARG A 85 -0.39 -7.29 1.53
CA ARG A 85 0.72 -6.41 1.15
C ARG A 85 1.92 -6.64 2.07
N LEU A 86 3.12 -6.62 1.49
CA LEU A 86 4.35 -6.76 2.27
C LEU A 86 4.55 -5.53 3.17
N GLU A 87 4.28 -5.70 4.45
CA GLU A 87 4.43 -4.64 5.45
C GLU A 87 5.80 -4.70 6.18
N GLY A 88 6.18 -3.56 6.73
CA GLY A 88 7.32 -3.38 7.62
C GLY A 88 7.19 -4.16 8.93
N ASP A 89 8.22 -4.08 9.77
CA ASP A 89 8.22 -4.76 11.07
C ASP A 89 7.15 -4.19 12.02
N GLY A 90 6.75 -5.01 12.99
CA GLY A 90 5.85 -4.58 14.03
C GLY A 90 6.43 -3.46 14.89
N ILE A 91 5.62 -2.46 15.22
CA ILE A 91 6.00 -1.32 16.05
C ILE A 91 5.55 -1.45 17.50
N GLN A 92 6.23 -0.72 18.40
CA GLN A 92 5.92 -0.73 19.83
C GLN A 92 4.50 -0.24 20.12
N LEU A 93 3.77 -0.96 20.97
CA LEU A 93 2.42 -0.61 21.42
C LEU A 93 2.36 0.70 22.23
N GLU A 94 1.40 1.58 21.93
CA GLU A 94 1.16 2.87 22.61
C GLU A 94 -0.26 2.98 23.20
N SER A 95 -0.93 1.85 23.41
CA SER A 95 -2.28 1.74 24.01
C SER A 95 -2.47 2.38 25.41
N ASP A 96 -1.40 2.77 26.10
CA ASP A 96 -1.42 3.45 27.40
C ASP A 96 -1.38 4.97 27.30
N ASN A 97 -1.55 5.52 26.09
CA ASN A 97 -1.60 6.94 25.80
C ASN A 97 -2.85 7.70 26.30
N GLY A 98 -3.82 7.00 26.90
CA GLY A 98 -5.03 7.60 27.46
C GLY A 98 -6.18 7.81 26.46
N LEU A 99 -5.99 7.46 25.20
CA LEU A 99 -7.04 7.45 24.18
C LEU A 99 -7.86 6.16 24.28
N GLU A 100 -9.18 6.26 24.11
CA GLU A 100 -10.11 5.13 24.14
C GLU A 100 -10.63 4.81 22.74
N ASN A 101 -10.86 3.53 22.45
CA ASN A 101 -11.44 2.99 21.20
C ASN A 101 -12.94 3.31 21.13
N ASN A 102 -13.26 4.59 21.16
CA ASN A 102 -14.61 5.12 21.05
C ASN A 102 -15.02 5.25 19.59
N ARG A 103 -16.32 5.43 19.34
CA ARG A 103 -16.82 5.67 17.98
C ARG A 103 -16.02 6.77 17.28
N SER A 104 -15.79 6.60 15.99
CA SER A 104 -15.03 7.50 15.11
C SER A 104 -13.52 7.51 15.34
N THR A 105 -12.98 6.77 16.30
CA THR A 105 -11.52 6.67 16.44
C THR A 105 -10.92 5.71 15.40
N ILE A 106 -9.68 6.02 14.96
CA ILE A 106 -8.84 5.11 14.17
C ILE A 106 -7.78 4.50 15.10
N ALA A 107 -7.62 3.19 15.01
CA ALA A 107 -6.71 2.42 15.85
C ALA A 107 -5.94 1.37 15.04
N ALA A 108 -4.75 1.02 15.50
CA ALA A 108 -3.86 0.10 14.80
C ALA A 108 -4.28 -1.35 15.06
N ALA A 109 -4.42 -2.14 13.99
CA ALA A 109 -4.65 -3.57 14.12
C ALA A 109 -3.32 -4.26 14.46
N ARG A 110 -3.40 -5.38 15.19
CA ARG A 110 -2.24 -6.20 15.57
C ARG A 110 -2.65 -7.65 15.78
N THR A 111 -1.66 -8.53 15.76
CA THR A 111 -1.82 -9.93 16.15
C THR A 111 -1.87 -10.06 17.69
N ASN A 112 -1.71 -11.28 18.20
CA ASN A 112 -1.58 -11.52 19.64
C ASN A 112 -0.32 -10.88 20.24
N ASP A 113 0.74 -10.68 19.45
CA ASP A 113 1.91 -9.94 19.89
C ASP A 113 1.55 -8.45 20.05
N PRO A 114 1.72 -7.86 21.25
CA PRO A 114 1.48 -6.45 21.50
C PRO A 114 2.19 -5.50 20.52
N ASN A 115 3.39 -5.84 20.08
CA ASN A 115 4.25 -4.99 19.24
C ASN A 115 4.24 -5.44 17.76
N SER A 116 3.13 -6.00 17.27
CA SER A 116 3.00 -6.48 15.89
C SER A 116 2.15 -5.58 14.99
N ALA A 117 1.74 -4.40 15.47
CA ALA A 117 1.06 -3.44 14.61
C ALA A 117 2.01 -2.97 13.51
N SER A 118 1.52 -2.87 12.28
CA SER A 118 2.31 -2.41 11.13
C SER A 118 1.44 -1.51 10.24
N SER A 119 0.96 -1.96 9.07
CA SER A 119 0.17 -1.12 8.15
C SER A 119 -1.33 -1.09 8.45
N GLN A 120 -1.87 -2.17 9.01
CA GLN A 120 -3.31 -2.32 9.16
C GLN A 120 -3.91 -1.44 10.26
N PHE A 121 -5.05 -0.83 9.95
CA PHE A 121 -5.82 -0.02 10.88
C PHE A 121 -7.30 -0.35 10.82
N PHE A 122 -8.05 0.11 11.83
CA PHE A 122 -9.50 -0.01 11.85
C PHE A 122 -10.18 1.25 12.39
N PHE A 123 -11.38 1.51 11.88
CA PHE A 123 -12.31 2.50 12.42
C PHE A 123 -13.25 1.87 13.42
N ASN A 124 -13.44 2.52 14.56
CA ASN A 124 -14.43 2.11 15.56
C ASN A 124 -15.83 2.62 15.19
N LEU A 125 -16.77 1.70 14.94
CA LEU A 125 -18.18 2.04 14.62
C LEU A 125 -19.00 2.38 15.87
N ILE A 126 -18.56 1.89 17.04
CA ILE A 126 -19.20 2.09 18.35
C ILE A 126 -18.11 2.28 19.42
N ASP A 127 -18.52 2.51 20.66
CA ASP A 127 -17.60 2.55 21.80
C ASP A 127 -17.12 1.15 22.21
N ASN A 128 -15.99 0.74 21.65
CA ASN A 128 -15.38 -0.56 21.82
C ASN A 128 -14.51 -0.65 23.06
N ASN A 129 -15.12 -0.44 24.23
CA ASN A 129 -14.48 -0.50 25.55
C ASN A 129 -13.62 -1.77 25.82
N ARG A 130 -13.91 -2.88 25.13
CA ARG A 130 -13.15 -4.14 25.23
C ARG A 130 -11.77 -4.07 24.55
N LEU A 131 -11.58 -3.14 23.61
CA LEU A 131 -10.31 -2.90 22.92
C LEU A 131 -9.41 -1.95 23.70
N ASN A 132 -9.93 -1.26 24.71
CA ASN A 132 -9.15 -0.37 25.57
C ASN A 132 -8.21 -1.15 26.47
N ARG A 133 -7.04 -0.56 26.74
CA ARG A 133 -6.10 -1.07 27.74
C ARG A 133 -6.76 -1.07 29.12
N ARG A 134 -6.92 -2.25 29.73
CA ARG A 134 -7.51 -2.43 31.06
C ARG A 134 -6.91 -3.62 31.78
N GLY A 135 -6.29 -3.38 32.94
CA GLY A 135 -5.70 -4.43 33.76
C GLY A 135 -4.64 -5.22 33.00
N ARG A 136 -4.92 -6.50 32.69
CA ARG A 136 -4.03 -7.36 31.89
C ARG A 136 -4.25 -7.26 30.38
N ASN A 137 -5.36 -6.67 29.94
CA ASN A 137 -5.59 -6.42 28.52
C ASN A 137 -4.73 -5.22 28.12
N LEU A 138 -3.77 -5.46 27.23
CA LEU A 138 -2.91 -4.41 26.70
C LEU A 138 -3.65 -3.52 25.69
N GLY A 139 -4.77 -3.96 25.12
CA GLY A 139 -5.61 -3.15 24.24
C GLY A 139 -4.98 -2.86 22.86
N TYR A 140 -5.54 -1.88 22.17
CA TYR A 140 -5.12 -1.43 20.83
C TYR A 140 -4.84 0.08 20.87
N THR A 141 -3.77 0.51 20.20
CA THR A 141 -3.38 1.92 20.13
C THR A 141 -4.39 2.68 19.27
N VAL A 142 -5.12 3.61 19.89
CA VAL A 142 -5.80 4.69 19.15
C VAL A 142 -4.75 5.74 18.82
N PHE A 143 -4.69 6.15 17.55
CA PHE A 143 -3.70 7.11 17.06
C PHE A 143 -4.34 8.26 16.26
N GLY A 144 -5.67 8.36 16.26
CA GLY A 144 -6.39 9.46 15.62
C GLY A 144 -7.91 9.29 15.66
N GLU A 145 -8.60 10.14 14.91
CA GLU A 145 -10.05 10.10 14.75
C GLU A 145 -10.51 10.55 13.35
N VAL A 146 -11.72 10.11 12.97
CA VAL A 146 -12.44 10.60 11.80
C VAL A 146 -13.07 11.94 12.13
N ILE A 147 -12.68 12.99 11.40
CA ILE A 147 -13.19 14.35 11.58
C ILE A 147 -14.31 14.69 10.58
N ARG A 148 -14.34 14.05 9.39
CA ARG A 148 -15.45 14.09 8.43
C ARG A 148 -15.59 12.78 7.66
N GLY A 149 -16.80 12.43 7.23
CA GLY A 149 -17.06 11.23 6.42
C GLY A 149 -17.33 9.96 7.23
N MET A 150 -17.69 10.06 8.52
CA MET A 150 -18.02 8.88 9.33
C MET A 150 -19.26 8.14 8.79
N GLU A 151 -20.19 8.85 8.16
CA GLU A 151 -21.36 8.30 7.48
C GLU A 151 -20.98 7.39 6.28
N LEU A 152 -19.86 7.65 5.62
CA LEU A 152 -19.33 6.78 4.58
C LEU A 152 -18.82 5.47 5.20
N ILE A 153 -18.08 5.55 6.31
CA ILE A 153 -17.63 4.37 7.07
C ILE A 153 -18.82 3.55 7.59
N ASP A 154 -19.87 4.20 8.08
CA ASP A 154 -21.11 3.52 8.45
C ASP A 154 -21.77 2.84 7.24
N THR A 155 -21.75 3.49 6.07
CA THR A 155 -22.29 2.92 4.82
C THR A 155 -21.55 1.65 4.42
N ILE A 156 -20.21 1.64 4.49
CA ILE A 156 -19.38 0.44 4.27
C ILE A 156 -19.84 -0.69 5.20
N ALA A 157 -20.11 -0.38 6.46
CA ALA A 157 -20.55 -1.36 7.46
C ALA A 157 -21.95 -1.97 7.20
N THR A 158 -22.73 -1.40 6.28
CA THR A 158 -24.04 -1.93 5.87
C THR A 158 -23.99 -2.83 4.63
N LEU A 159 -22.85 -2.89 3.94
CA LEU A 159 -22.70 -3.73 2.75
C LEU A 159 -22.82 -5.22 3.12
N PRO A 160 -23.39 -6.06 2.24
CA PRO A 160 -23.39 -7.51 2.44
C PRO A 160 -21.97 -8.03 2.61
N THR A 161 -21.74 -8.88 3.61
CA THR A 161 -20.45 -9.54 3.82
C THR A 161 -20.54 -11.05 3.56
N GLY A 162 -19.41 -11.66 3.20
CA GLY A 162 -19.33 -13.10 2.95
C GLY A 162 -17.89 -13.63 2.96
N PRO A 163 -17.72 -14.95 2.77
CA PRO A 163 -16.40 -15.57 2.66
C PRO A 163 -15.71 -15.12 1.37
N HIS A 164 -14.46 -14.65 1.49
CA HIS A 164 -13.59 -14.39 0.35
C HIS A 164 -12.12 -14.43 0.78
N GLY A 165 -11.25 -15.00 -0.06
CA GLY A 165 -9.83 -15.18 0.27
C GLY A 165 -9.64 -15.88 1.63
N PRO A 166 -8.81 -15.33 2.54
CA PRO A 166 -8.56 -15.91 3.85
C PRO A 166 -9.64 -15.58 4.91
N PHE A 167 -10.73 -14.89 4.55
CA PHE A 167 -11.77 -14.44 5.48
C PHE A 167 -13.04 -15.28 5.39
N ASP A 168 -13.60 -15.61 6.56
CA ASP A 168 -14.73 -16.53 6.67
C ASP A 168 -16.07 -15.84 6.36
N ALA A 169 -16.23 -14.57 6.71
CA ALA A 169 -17.53 -13.89 6.57
C ALA A 169 -17.47 -12.35 6.49
N GLU A 170 -16.29 -11.74 6.62
CA GLU A 170 -16.16 -10.31 6.90
C GLU A 170 -15.90 -9.42 5.67
N VAL A 171 -15.71 -10.00 4.49
CA VAL A 171 -15.39 -9.24 3.27
C VAL A 171 -16.67 -8.71 2.64
N THR A 172 -16.73 -7.41 2.32
CA THR A 172 -17.91 -6.79 1.70
C THR A 172 -18.06 -7.14 0.22
N SER A 173 -19.29 -7.15 -0.28
CA SER A 173 -19.62 -7.23 -1.70
C SER A 173 -20.54 -6.06 -2.09
N PRO A 174 -20.04 -5.08 -2.88
CA PRO A 174 -18.69 -4.98 -3.43
C PRO A 174 -17.61 -4.76 -2.34
N MET A 175 -16.37 -5.14 -2.64
CA MET A 175 -15.20 -4.73 -1.85
C MET A 175 -14.95 -3.24 -2.08
N ILE A 176 -14.58 -2.53 -1.02
CA ILE A 176 -14.30 -1.10 -1.08
C ILE A 176 -12.79 -0.89 -0.93
N ALA A 177 -12.17 -0.31 -1.95
CA ALA A 177 -10.77 0.04 -1.90
C ALA A 177 -10.51 1.46 -1.42
N ILE A 178 -9.31 1.65 -0.91
CA ILE A 178 -8.65 2.92 -0.66
C ILE A 178 -7.89 3.26 -1.94
N ARG A 179 -8.32 4.30 -2.65
CA ARG A 179 -7.66 4.80 -3.87
C ARG A 179 -6.36 5.51 -3.54
N GLY A 180 -6.28 6.13 -2.37
CA GLY A 180 -5.08 6.79 -1.86
C GLY A 180 -5.36 7.47 -0.52
N ILE A 181 -4.29 7.82 0.19
CA ILE A 181 -4.36 8.63 1.41
C ILE A 181 -3.39 9.79 1.21
N TYR A 182 -3.85 11.01 1.46
CA TYR A 182 -3.08 12.22 1.18
C TYR A 182 -3.04 13.11 2.41
N SER A 183 -1.88 13.68 2.74
CA SER A 183 -1.82 14.69 3.80
C SER A 183 -2.56 15.95 3.33
N ILE A 184 -3.44 16.49 4.17
CA ILE A 184 -4.12 17.74 3.87
C ILE A 184 -3.14 18.88 4.17
N GLN A 185 -2.68 19.54 3.11
CA GLN A 185 -1.86 20.76 3.17
C GLN A 185 -2.70 21.97 2.74
N ASP A 186 -2.27 23.17 3.12
CA ASP A 186 -2.84 24.40 2.56
C ASP A 186 -2.50 24.46 1.05
N ASN A 187 -3.43 24.02 0.20
CA ASN A 187 -3.21 23.97 -1.24
C ASN A 187 -3.13 25.40 -1.82
N THR A 188 -1.98 25.76 -2.38
CA THR A 188 -1.73 27.07 -3.02
C THR A 188 -1.89 27.05 -4.53
N ALA A 189 -1.97 25.87 -5.14
CA ALA A 189 -2.16 25.72 -6.59
C ALA A 189 -3.58 26.14 -6.99
N THR A 190 -3.70 26.80 -8.15
CA THR A 190 -5.00 27.34 -8.61
C THR A 190 -5.52 26.66 -9.88
N ASP A 191 -4.65 25.95 -10.61
CA ASP A 191 -4.98 25.15 -11.79
C ASP A 191 -3.99 23.98 -11.93
N LEU A 192 -4.27 22.88 -11.23
CA LEU A 192 -3.39 21.71 -11.17
C LEU A 192 -3.13 21.10 -12.56
N ASP A 193 -4.11 21.10 -13.46
CA ASP A 193 -3.97 20.47 -14.77
C ASP A 193 -2.94 21.23 -15.64
N SER A 194 -2.96 22.56 -15.58
CA SER A 194 -1.96 23.40 -16.24
C SER A 194 -0.57 23.24 -15.61
N GLU A 195 -0.50 23.19 -14.28
CA GLU A 195 0.77 23.07 -13.56
C GLU A 195 1.44 21.70 -13.81
N ILE A 196 0.66 20.61 -13.86
CA ILE A 196 1.15 19.27 -14.25
C ILE A 196 1.72 19.33 -15.68
N THR A 197 0.98 19.93 -16.62
CA THR A 197 1.43 20.05 -18.01
C THR A 197 2.76 20.81 -18.12
N ASP A 198 2.90 21.92 -17.39
CA ASP A 198 4.13 22.72 -17.38
C ASP A 198 5.32 21.97 -16.74
N ALA A 199 5.07 21.19 -15.67
CA ALA A 199 6.07 20.36 -15.03
C ALA A 199 6.58 19.24 -15.96
N LEU A 200 5.67 18.56 -16.66
CA LEU A 200 5.98 17.55 -17.66
C LEU A 200 6.77 18.14 -18.84
N ALA A 201 6.34 19.29 -19.37
CA ALA A 201 7.01 19.98 -20.47
C ALA A 201 8.43 20.45 -20.10
N SER A 202 8.68 20.65 -18.81
CA SER A 202 9.99 21.03 -18.26
C SER A 202 10.83 19.83 -17.79
N GLU A 203 10.36 18.60 -18.00
CA GLU A 203 10.97 17.35 -17.50
C GLU A 203 11.21 17.35 -15.97
N ASN A 204 10.39 18.10 -15.22
CA ASN A 204 10.46 18.13 -13.77
C ASN A 204 9.52 17.09 -13.18
N PHE A 205 9.89 15.82 -13.32
CA PHE A 205 9.04 14.67 -12.96
C PHE A 205 8.74 14.58 -11.47
N LEU A 206 9.64 15.06 -10.59
CA LEU A 206 9.36 15.12 -9.16
C LEU A 206 8.22 16.10 -8.85
N LEU A 207 8.27 17.30 -9.44
CA LEU A 207 7.16 18.27 -9.31
C LEU A 207 5.87 17.75 -9.95
N ALA A 208 5.97 17.08 -11.10
CA ALA A 208 4.80 16.48 -11.73
C ALA A 208 4.16 15.43 -10.82
N SER A 209 4.96 14.58 -10.16
CA SER A 209 4.49 13.59 -9.18
C SER A 209 3.72 14.27 -8.03
N ASP A 210 4.31 15.29 -7.41
CA ASP A 210 3.68 16.03 -6.29
C ASP A 210 2.36 16.71 -6.69
N LEU A 211 2.28 17.23 -7.93
CA LEU A 211 1.07 17.88 -8.45
C LEU A 211 -0.02 16.85 -8.81
N ILE A 212 0.38 15.68 -9.33
CA ILE A 212 -0.54 14.57 -9.56
C ILE A 212 -1.11 14.07 -8.24
N ASP A 213 -0.31 13.99 -7.17
CA ASP A 213 -0.81 13.60 -5.84
C ASP A 213 -1.83 14.60 -5.30
N GLN A 214 -1.59 15.90 -5.51
CA GLN A 214 -2.58 16.94 -5.19
C GLN A 214 -3.86 16.79 -5.99
N LYS A 215 -3.76 16.39 -7.27
CA LYS A 215 -4.90 16.15 -8.14
C LYS A 215 -5.70 14.93 -7.69
N LEU A 216 -5.02 13.83 -7.37
CA LEU A 216 -5.65 12.62 -6.83
C LEU A 216 -6.29 12.89 -5.46
N ALA A 217 -5.70 13.78 -4.65
CA ALA A 217 -6.24 14.27 -3.39
C ALA A 217 -7.52 15.13 -3.53
N GLU A 218 -7.96 15.49 -4.74
CA GLU A 218 -9.31 16.04 -4.94
C GLU A 218 -10.39 14.97 -4.67
N CYS A 219 -10.01 13.68 -4.59
CA CYS A 219 -10.89 12.52 -4.43
C CYS A 219 -12.09 12.51 -5.40
N GLY A 220 -11.92 13.06 -6.60
CA GLY A 220 -12.95 13.13 -7.63
C GLY A 220 -13.31 11.76 -8.24
N ASP A 221 -14.02 11.80 -9.36
CA ASP A 221 -14.28 10.60 -10.17
C ASP A 221 -12.96 9.92 -10.58
N ILE A 222 -13.04 8.62 -10.92
CA ILE A 222 -11.86 7.86 -11.32
C ILE A 222 -11.35 8.39 -12.68
N ASP A 223 -10.13 8.92 -12.66
CA ASP A 223 -9.39 9.33 -13.85
C ASP A 223 -8.31 8.27 -14.13
N ILE A 224 -8.63 7.37 -15.05
CA ILE A 224 -7.76 6.22 -15.40
C ILE A 224 -6.46 6.71 -16.05
N ASP A 225 -6.50 7.80 -16.80
CA ASP A 225 -5.33 8.34 -17.50
C ASP A 225 -4.40 9.04 -16.51
N LEU A 226 -4.95 9.72 -15.49
CA LEU A 226 -4.15 10.27 -14.38
C LEU A 226 -3.48 9.17 -13.53
N ILE A 227 -4.18 8.06 -13.28
CA ILE A 227 -3.61 6.88 -12.59
C ILE A 227 -2.44 6.30 -13.40
N TYR A 228 -2.60 6.16 -14.72
CA TYR A 228 -1.52 5.71 -15.59
C TYR A 228 -0.34 6.69 -15.62
N LEU A 229 -0.63 8.00 -15.74
CA LEU A 229 0.39 9.04 -15.71
C LEU A 229 1.19 9.01 -14.41
N LYS A 230 0.53 8.80 -13.25
CA LYS A 230 1.22 8.62 -11.98
C LYS A 230 2.16 7.42 -12.02
N ALA A 231 1.73 6.29 -12.60
CA ALA A 231 2.60 5.13 -12.74
C ALA A 231 3.84 5.39 -13.61
N GLU A 232 3.67 6.10 -14.74
CA GLU A 232 4.76 6.48 -15.63
C GLU A 232 5.75 7.43 -14.94
N ILE A 233 5.24 8.44 -14.23
CA ILE A 233 6.07 9.42 -13.54
C ILE A 233 6.84 8.79 -12.38
N SER A 234 6.19 7.94 -11.58
CA SER A 234 6.87 7.19 -10.51
C SER A 234 8.00 6.32 -11.06
N ASP A 235 7.84 5.71 -12.22
CA ASP A 235 8.93 4.99 -12.86
C ASP A 235 10.10 5.90 -13.27
N LEU A 236 9.81 7.05 -13.87
CA LEU A 236 10.81 8.02 -14.32
C LEU A 236 11.65 8.60 -13.17
N ILE A 237 11.11 8.60 -11.94
CA ILE A 237 11.83 9.01 -10.72
C ILE A 237 12.37 7.83 -9.91
N ASP A 238 12.42 6.62 -10.49
CA ASP A 238 12.94 5.37 -9.89
C ASP A 238 12.14 4.84 -8.69
N GLU A 239 10.86 5.21 -8.59
CA GLU A 239 9.88 4.72 -7.60
C GLU A 239 9.05 3.56 -8.17
N LYS A 240 9.74 2.49 -8.56
CA LYS A 240 9.12 1.35 -9.29
C LYS A 240 8.01 0.65 -8.50
N GLU A 241 8.12 0.59 -7.18
CA GLU A 241 7.09 -0.02 -6.34
C GLU A 241 5.79 0.79 -6.39
N ILE A 242 5.88 2.12 -6.35
CA ILE A 242 4.74 3.02 -6.51
C ILE A 242 4.17 2.88 -7.93
N SER A 243 5.03 2.89 -8.95
CA SER A 243 4.63 2.64 -10.34
C SER A 243 3.81 1.36 -10.49
N MET A 244 4.28 0.24 -9.93
CA MET A 244 3.58 -1.04 -9.97
C MET A 244 2.21 -1.01 -9.28
N ARG A 245 2.07 -0.30 -8.15
CA ARG A 245 0.78 -0.17 -7.45
C ARG A 245 -0.24 0.63 -8.26
N TYR A 246 0.19 1.71 -8.90
CA TYR A 246 -0.69 2.46 -9.79
C TYR A 246 -1.04 1.70 -11.07
N LEU A 247 -0.14 0.85 -11.58
CA LEU A 247 -0.49 -0.04 -12.68
C LEU A 247 -1.51 -1.09 -12.26
N ASP A 248 -1.35 -1.71 -11.08
CA ASP A 248 -2.36 -2.63 -10.55
C ASP A 248 -3.73 -1.95 -10.44
N GLU A 249 -3.79 -0.71 -9.95
CA GLU A 249 -5.03 0.08 -9.93
C GLU A 249 -5.52 0.47 -11.34
N TYR A 250 -4.64 0.88 -12.25
CA TYR A 250 -4.98 1.18 -13.64
C TYR A 250 -5.70 -0.01 -14.28
N PHE A 251 -5.12 -1.20 -14.17
CA PHE A 251 -5.67 -2.42 -14.75
C PHE A 251 -6.92 -2.94 -14.04
N TRP A 252 -7.24 -2.43 -12.86
CA TRP A 252 -8.52 -2.69 -12.22
C TRP A 252 -9.68 -2.00 -12.96
N TYR A 253 -9.42 -0.82 -13.53
CA TYR A 253 -10.43 0.01 -14.19
C TYR A 253 -10.35 -0.02 -15.72
N ALA A 254 -9.14 -0.16 -16.26
CA ALA A 254 -8.87 -0.16 -17.68
C ALA A 254 -9.11 -1.54 -18.31
N ASP A 255 -9.67 -1.52 -19.51
CA ASP A 255 -9.73 -2.69 -20.40
C ASP A 255 -8.83 -2.48 -21.63
N SER A 256 -8.70 -3.53 -22.45
CA SER A 256 -7.84 -3.52 -23.64
C SER A 256 -8.27 -2.53 -24.74
N SER A 257 -9.35 -1.78 -24.56
CA SER A 257 -9.77 -0.73 -25.48
C SER A 257 -9.24 0.66 -25.12
N ASN A 258 -8.71 0.85 -23.91
CA ASN A 258 -8.06 2.10 -23.51
C ASN A 258 -6.77 2.31 -24.32
N GLU A 259 -6.51 3.54 -24.75
CA GLU A 259 -5.38 3.86 -25.63
C GLU A 259 -4.01 3.65 -24.97
N ASN A 260 -3.95 3.80 -23.64
CA ASN A 260 -2.72 3.62 -22.85
C ASN A 260 -2.49 2.15 -22.45
N TYR A 261 -3.40 1.22 -22.78
CA TYR A 261 -3.37 -0.14 -22.22
C TYR A 261 -2.10 -0.90 -22.57
N GLU A 262 -1.67 -0.85 -23.83
CA GLU A 262 -0.46 -1.55 -24.30
C GLU A 262 0.84 -0.93 -23.75
N ASP A 263 0.85 0.40 -23.56
CA ASP A 263 1.98 1.11 -22.99
C ASP A 263 2.08 0.84 -21.47
N ALA A 264 0.95 0.89 -20.76
CA ALA A 264 0.83 0.48 -19.36
C ALA A 264 1.26 -0.99 -19.16
N LEU A 265 0.92 -1.87 -20.09
CA LEU A 265 1.32 -3.27 -20.03
C LEU A 265 2.82 -3.43 -20.22
N THR A 266 3.38 -2.72 -21.20
CA THR A 266 4.83 -2.72 -21.43
C THR A 266 5.59 -2.17 -20.22
N LEU A 267 5.06 -1.11 -19.59
CA LEU A 267 5.59 -0.55 -18.35
C LEU A 267 5.51 -1.57 -17.20
N TYR A 268 4.36 -2.24 -17.05
CA TYR A 268 4.15 -3.27 -16.03
C TYR A 268 5.12 -4.44 -16.20
N GLU A 269 5.25 -4.98 -17.41
CA GLU A 269 6.18 -6.08 -17.68
C GLU A 269 7.62 -5.68 -17.36
N ARG A 270 8.07 -4.51 -17.83
CA ARG A 270 9.42 -4.01 -17.55
C ARG A 270 9.66 -3.87 -16.05
N ASN A 271 8.74 -3.22 -15.36
CA ASN A 271 8.86 -2.97 -13.92
C ASN A 271 8.72 -4.25 -13.13
N PHE A 272 7.89 -5.20 -13.57
CA PHE A 272 7.76 -6.51 -12.96
C PHE A 272 9.00 -7.38 -13.14
N PHE A 273 9.71 -7.32 -14.28
CA PHE A 273 10.96 -8.06 -14.44
C PHE A 273 12.09 -7.46 -13.62
N GLU A 274 12.19 -6.13 -13.56
CA GLU A 274 13.20 -5.46 -12.73
C GLU A 274 12.88 -5.57 -11.23
N PHE A 275 11.62 -5.38 -10.84
CA PHE A 275 11.14 -5.61 -9.49
C PHE A 275 11.19 -7.09 -9.14
N GLY A 276 10.94 -8.00 -10.08
CA GLY A 276 11.08 -9.45 -9.92
C GLY A 276 12.53 -9.87 -9.67
N ASP A 277 13.49 -9.19 -10.29
CA ASP A 277 14.91 -9.39 -10.00
C ASP A 277 15.30 -8.77 -8.64
N LEU A 278 14.78 -7.58 -8.31
CA LEU A 278 14.90 -6.96 -6.98
C LEU A 278 14.21 -7.80 -5.90
N SER A 279 13.12 -8.50 -6.24
CA SER A 279 12.37 -9.41 -5.39
C SER A 279 13.19 -10.65 -5.10
N SER A 280 13.86 -11.16 -6.13
CA SER A 280 14.80 -12.27 -6.01
C SER A 280 16.03 -11.86 -5.21
N ALA A 281 16.50 -10.62 -5.34
CA ALA A 281 17.57 -10.06 -4.53
C ALA A 281 17.13 -9.83 -3.07
N LYS A 282 15.88 -9.43 -2.84
CA LYS A 282 15.30 -9.30 -1.51
C LYS A 282 15.10 -10.66 -0.88
N LEU A 283 14.53 -11.65 -1.58
CA LEU A 283 14.49 -13.05 -1.14
C LEU A 283 15.90 -13.55 -0.80
N ARG A 284 16.92 -13.31 -1.65
CA ARG A 284 18.32 -13.67 -1.34
C ARG A 284 18.82 -12.98 -0.08
N PHE A 285 18.61 -11.67 0.05
CA PHE A 285 18.99 -10.93 1.26
C PHE A 285 18.30 -11.48 2.51
N LEU A 286 17.01 -11.83 2.41
CA LEU A 286 16.26 -12.42 3.51
C LEU A 286 16.76 -13.83 3.86
N LEU A 287 17.11 -14.65 2.87
CA LEU A 287 17.70 -15.99 3.04
C LEU A 287 19.12 -15.95 3.61
N ASP A 288 19.95 -15.02 3.15
CA ASP A 288 21.34 -14.83 3.61
C ASP A 288 21.37 -14.44 5.10
N ASN A 289 20.37 -13.69 5.57
CA ASN A 289 20.25 -13.29 6.98
C ASN A 289 19.84 -14.45 7.92
N ILE A 290 19.43 -15.58 7.37
CA ILE A 290 18.97 -16.76 8.13
C ILE A 290 19.75 -18.04 7.79
N ASP A 291 20.82 -17.95 6.99
CA ASP A 291 21.68 -19.07 6.55
C ASP A 291 20.85 -20.23 5.93
N SER A 292 19.91 -19.87 5.05
CA SER A 292 18.97 -20.82 4.44
C SER A 292 19.50 -21.49 3.18
N ASP A 293 19.38 -22.82 3.10
CA ASP A 293 19.65 -23.61 1.89
C ASP A 293 18.48 -23.63 0.88
N CYS A 294 17.40 -22.87 1.11
CA CYS A 294 16.23 -22.88 0.24
C CYS A 294 16.54 -22.26 -1.14
N VAL A 295 16.20 -22.98 -2.21
CA VAL A 295 16.50 -22.56 -3.60
C VAL A 295 15.39 -21.66 -4.13
N ILE A 296 15.72 -20.40 -4.43
CA ILE A 296 14.78 -19.47 -5.08
C ILE A 296 14.49 -19.96 -6.51
N PRO A 297 13.22 -20.12 -6.88
CA PRO A 297 12.85 -20.53 -8.23
C PRO A 297 13.16 -19.46 -9.26
N TYR A 298 13.49 -19.89 -10.48
CA TYR A 298 13.71 -18.96 -11.60
C TYR A 298 12.40 -18.29 -12.01
N THR A 299 12.43 -16.97 -12.09
CA THR A 299 11.34 -16.16 -12.62
C THR A 299 11.06 -16.53 -14.08
N PRO A 300 9.85 -17.00 -14.42
CA PRO A 300 9.48 -17.40 -15.77
C PRO A 300 9.40 -16.20 -16.71
N PHE A 301 9.66 -16.45 -18.00
CA PHE A 301 9.46 -15.47 -19.05
C PHE A 301 7.97 -15.35 -19.40
N LEU A 302 7.49 -14.11 -19.53
CA LEU A 302 6.14 -13.78 -20.00
C LEU A 302 6.23 -13.21 -21.42
N PRO A 303 5.62 -13.87 -22.42
CA PRO A 303 5.60 -13.42 -23.80
C PRO A 303 4.43 -12.46 -24.04
N LYS A 304 4.62 -11.46 -24.90
CA LYS A 304 3.61 -10.45 -25.25
C LYS A 304 2.48 -11.04 -26.09
N GLY A 305 1.25 -11.05 -25.59
CA GLY A 305 0.07 -11.61 -26.25
C GLY A 305 -0.22 -11.00 -27.62
N THR A 306 0.14 -9.73 -27.84
CA THR A 306 -0.04 -9.03 -29.14
C THR A 306 0.86 -9.51 -30.26
N SER A 307 2.01 -10.13 -29.95
CA SER A 307 3.05 -10.45 -30.94
C SER A 307 3.60 -11.88 -30.86
N SER A 308 3.09 -12.67 -29.92
CA SER A 308 3.58 -14.04 -29.67
C SER A 308 2.84 -15.08 -30.50
N GLU A 309 3.48 -16.22 -30.75
CA GLU A 309 2.81 -17.37 -31.33
C GLU A 309 2.09 -18.19 -30.23
N LEU A 310 1.10 -19.01 -30.64
CA LEU A 310 0.39 -19.91 -29.72
C LEU A 310 1.35 -20.79 -28.91
N LEU A 311 2.48 -21.20 -29.53
CA LEU A 311 3.48 -22.04 -28.88
C LEU A 311 4.21 -21.31 -27.76
N ASP A 312 4.50 -20.02 -27.93
CA ASP A 312 5.14 -19.19 -26.90
C ASP A 312 4.20 -19.01 -25.71
N MET A 313 2.91 -18.74 -25.98
CA MET A 313 1.87 -18.64 -24.95
C MET A 313 1.70 -19.95 -24.17
N GLN A 314 1.75 -21.09 -24.86
CA GLN A 314 1.72 -22.41 -24.22
C GLN A 314 2.96 -22.66 -23.36
N PHE A 315 4.14 -22.31 -23.86
CA PHE A 315 5.40 -22.44 -23.11
C PHE A 315 5.42 -21.57 -21.86
N ALA A 316 4.96 -20.32 -21.96
CA ALA A 316 4.83 -19.40 -20.84
C ALA A 316 3.87 -19.94 -19.79
N ARG A 317 2.71 -20.46 -20.21
CA ARG A 317 1.78 -21.13 -19.30
C ARG A 317 2.41 -22.28 -18.54
N SER A 318 3.15 -23.14 -19.24
CA SER A 318 3.89 -24.23 -18.58
C SER A 318 4.98 -23.71 -17.64
N SER A 319 5.67 -22.63 -18.00
CA SER A 319 6.74 -22.04 -17.20
C SER A 319 6.21 -21.37 -15.94
N VAL A 320 5.11 -20.62 -16.02
CA VAL A 320 4.44 -20.02 -14.86
C VAL A 320 3.86 -21.08 -13.93
N LEU A 321 3.26 -22.15 -14.47
CA LEU A 321 2.83 -23.29 -13.65
C LEU A 321 4.00 -23.95 -12.93
N SER A 322 5.13 -24.15 -13.62
CA SER A 322 6.34 -24.70 -13.01
C SER A 322 6.92 -23.76 -11.95
N PHE A 323 6.86 -22.44 -12.18
CA PHE A 323 7.28 -21.44 -11.22
C PHE A 323 6.43 -21.48 -9.96
N ALA A 324 5.09 -21.52 -10.09
CA ALA A 324 4.18 -21.67 -8.96
C ALA A 324 4.45 -22.95 -8.16
N GLN A 325 4.66 -24.08 -8.83
CA GLN A 325 5.02 -25.34 -8.17
C GLN A 325 6.36 -25.25 -7.42
N ASN A 326 7.38 -24.67 -8.06
CA ASN A 326 8.69 -24.51 -7.42
C ASN A 326 8.65 -23.48 -6.28
N LEU A 327 7.79 -22.47 -6.38
CA LEU A 327 7.50 -21.54 -5.29
C LEU A 327 6.81 -22.23 -4.13
N THR A 328 5.90 -23.18 -4.37
CA THR A 328 5.33 -24.01 -3.29
C THR A 328 6.42 -24.81 -2.59
N VAL A 329 7.35 -25.42 -3.33
CA VAL A 329 8.49 -26.15 -2.76
C VAL A 329 9.42 -25.22 -1.97
N PHE A 330 9.66 -24.02 -2.48
CA PHE A 330 10.42 -22.98 -1.77
C PHE A 330 9.72 -22.56 -0.47
N SER A 331 8.42 -22.29 -0.54
CA SER A 331 7.54 -21.98 0.60
C SER A 331 7.59 -23.09 1.66
N ASP A 332 7.48 -24.36 1.27
CA ASP A 332 7.57 -25.50 2.20
C ASP A 332 8.95 -25.57 2.87
N CYS A 333 10.02 -25.27 2.13
CA CYS A 333 11.37 -25.20 2.68
C CYS A 333 11.50 -24.09 3.74
N ILE A 334 10.92 -22.92 3.48
CA ILE A 334 10.87 -21.79 4.42
C ILE A 334 10.09 -22.18 5.68
N ASP A 335 8.96 -22.87 5.52
CA ASP A 335 8.13 -23.37 6.61
C ASP A 335 8.86 -24.39 7.49
N ASP A 336 9.57 -25.33 6.88
CA ASP A 336 10.38 -26.34 7.57
C ASP A 336 11.54 -25.70 8.34
N GLN A 337 12.19 -24.68 7.76
CA GLN A 337 13.22 -23.92 8.46
C GLN A 337 12.66 -23.09 9.61
N ALA A 338 11.50 -22.45 9.46
CA ALA A 338 10.82 -21.72 10.53
C ALA A 338 10.48 -22.62 11.73
N ARG A 339 10.20 -23.90 11.47
CA ARG A 339 9.96 -24.93 12.49
C ARG A 339 11.23 -25.50 13.13
N ALA A 340 12.41 -25.28 12.53
CA ALA A 340 13.68 -25.72 13.08
C ALA A 340 13.96 -25.04 14.43
N ARG A 341 14.55 -25.78 15.38
CA ARG A 341 14.85 -25.26 16.73
C ARG A 341 16.08 -24.35 16.67
N GLY A 342 15.98 -23.13 17.21
CA GLY A 342 17.12 -22.24 17.41
C GLY A 342 17.00 -20.85 16.78
N LEU A 343 15.95 -20.59 15.99
CA LEU A 343 15.68 -19.28 15.43
C LEU A 343 15.21 -18.29 16.49
N SER A 344 15.65 -17.04 16.38
CA SER A 344 15.06 -15.91 17.11
C SER A 344 13.66 -15.59 16.58
N ASP A 345 12.86 -14.86 17.35
CA ASP A 345 11.53 -14.42 16.92
C ASP A 345 11.61 -13.47 15.71
N GLU A 346 12.69 -12.68 15.61
CA GLU A 346 13.03 -11.84 14.46
C GLU A 346 13.27 -12.67 13.19
N GLN A 347 14.05 -13.75 13.29
CA GLN A 347 14.31 -14.64 12.15
C GLN A 347 13.03 -15.36 11.68
N ARG A 348 12.12 -15.71 12.60
CA ARG A 348 10.82 -16.30 12.25
C ARG A 348 9.91 -15.31 11.54
N SER A 349 9.82 -14.07 12.05
CA SER A 349 9.10 -12.97 11.38
C SER A 349 9.64 -12.77 9.96
N GLN A 350 10.97 -12.80 9.80
CA GLN A 350 11.60 -12.62 8.51
C GLN A 350 11.30 -13.76 7.52
N LEU A 351 11.28 -15.01 8.00
CA LEU A 351 10.87 -16.19 7.23
C LEU A 351 9.41 -16.08 6.78
N GLU A 352 8.51 -15.66 7.67
CA GLU A 352 7.09 -15.45 7.36
C GLU A 352 6.90 -14.36 6.30
N LYS A 353 7.63 -13.25 6.38
CA LYS A 353 7.65 -12.22 5.32
C LYS A 353 8.16 -12.77 3.98
N THR A 354 9.21 -13.57 4.01
CA THR A 354 9.79 -14.22 2.83
C THR A 354 8.77 -15.14 2.15
N TYR A 355 8.02 -15.88 2.96
CA TYR A 355 6.94 -16.75 2.51
C TYR A 355 5.83 -15.97 1.78
N TYR A 356 5.26 -14.94 2.42
CA TYR A 356 4.18 -14.16 1.82
C TYR A 356 4.62 -13.43 0.56
N TYR A 357 5.86 -12.95 0.54
CA TYR A 357 6.43 -12.33 -0.63
C TYR A 357 6.58 -13.28 -1.82
N ALA A 358 7.02 -14.52 -1.56
CA ALA A 358 7.10 -15.57 -2.57
C ALA A 358 5.71 -15.94 -3.13
N LEU A 359 4.68 -15.93 -2.28
CA LEU A 359 3.30 -16.16 -2.68
C LEU A 359 2.77 -15.05 -3.60
N ASP A 360 2.94 -13.79 -3.21
CA ASP A 360 2.47 -12.64 -3.98
C ASP A 360 3.15 -12.56 -5.36
N LEU A 361 4.45 -12.88 -5.42
CA LEU A 361 5.18 -12.99 -6.69
C LEU A 361 4.60 -14.08 -7.61
N SER A 362 4.16 -15.22 -7.04
CA SER A 362 3.50 -16.29 -7.79
C SER A 362 2.20 -15.83 -8.42
N GLU A 363 1.37 -15.17 -7.62
CA GLU A 363 0.04 -14.74 -8.02
C GLU A 363 0.10 -13.58 -9.00
N GLY A 364 1.01 -12.63 -8.77
CA GLY A 364 1.34 -11.55 -9.72
C GLY A 364 1.76 -12.10 -11.08
N MET A 365 2.62 -13.12 -11.09
CA MET A 365 3.02 -13.79 -12.34
C MET A 365 1.83 -14.43 -13.06
N GLN A 366 0.94 -15.07 -12.30
CA GLN A 366 -0.22 -15.73 -12.87
C GLN A 366 -1.25 -14.72 -13.40
N ARG A 367 -1.43 -13.58 -12.72
CA ARG A 367 -2.22 -12.45 -13.21
C ARG A 367 -1.67 -11.91 -14.51
N ALA A 368 -0.38 -11.61 -14.55
CA ALA A 368 0.28 -11.10 -15.75
C ALA A 368 0.12 -12.06 -16.94
N LEU A 369 0.38 -13.36 -16.75
CA LEU A 369 0.16 -14.35 -17.80
C LEU A 369 -1.31 -14.44 -18.27
N ASN A 370 -2.27 -14.45 -17.34
CA ASN A 370 -3.69 -14.54 -17.70
C ASN A 370 -4.11 -13.32 -18.54
N ARG A 371 -3.52 -12.16 -18.26
CA ARG A 371 -3.71 -10.94 -19.04
C ARG A 371 -3.14 -11.09 -20.45
N GLU A 372 -1.91 -11.57 -20.60
CA GLU A 372 -1.31 -11.86 -21.92
C GLU A 372 -2.13 -12.87 -22.72
N ILE A 373 -2.70 -13.89 -22.07
CA ILE A 373 -3.58 -14.87 -22.72
C ILE A 373 -4.87 -14.21 -23.22
N GLN A 374 -5.47 -13.30 -22.44
CA GLN A 374 -6.67 -12.58 -22.89
C GLN A 374 -6.35 -11.73 -24.12
N ILE A 375 -5.24 -11.00 -24.10
CA ILE A 375 -4.78 -10.17 -25.22
C ILE A 375 -4.54 -11.03 -26.47
N PHE A 376 -3.81 -12.15 -26.34
CA PHE A 376 -3.56 -13.09 -27.43
C PHE A 376 -4.85 -13.65 -28.06
N ASN A 377 -5.84 -13.98 -27.24
CA ASN A 377 -7.13 -14.48 -27.75
C ASN A 377 -7.94 -13.39 -28.45
N ASN A 378 -7.81 -12.14 -28.02
CA ASN A 378 -8.49 -11.00 -28.63
C ASN A 378 -7.83 -10.55 -29.94
N SER A 379 -6.51 -10.72 -30.08
CA SER A 379 -5.76 -10.39 -31.30
C SER A 379 -5.83 -11.48 -32.39
N ALA A 380 -6.21 -12.71 -32.03
CA ALA A 380 -6.35 -13.84 -32.94
C ALA A 380 -7.74 -13.93 -33.64
N ASN A 381 -8.69 -13.07 -33.26
CA ASN A 381 -10.02 -12.94 -33.89
C ASN A 381 -10.07 -11.68 -34.76
#